data_AF-A0A0M1JNY5-F1
#
_entry.id   AF-A0A0M1JNY5-F1
#
_cell.length_a   1.000
_cell.length_b   1.000
_cell.length_c   1.000
_cell.angle_alpha   90.00
_cell.angle_beta   90.00
_cell.angle_gamma   90.00
#
_symmetry.space_group_name_H-M   'P 1'
#
loop_
_entity.id
_entity.type
_entity.pdbx_description
1 polymer ?
#
loop_
_entity_poly.entity_id
_entity_poly.type
_entity_poly.pdbx_seq_one_letter_code
_entity_poly.pdbx_strand_id
1 'polypeptide(L)'
;MNIQQFGQLVPIPSVPRQLCEGFARQMQPERAEAVKQRAIAVWVVSRYLDRYNYQSDYTQSSAWNLALQALTELADLEIKEGEISLGIVECIPIAESAETLEIPEQAVMSDRIAYIAVEINPENTWGAIVGFTPALEIEFPELSIDRDNLLPADQLLDLLDHAKNIAEKAEKDIWEPLKNYDWLKNLGEEWFTENRQAIIAQLERALLLENEAVWQIESAAQEIEALIGQFAAVESSKELVMSREDATDSKRQELRQIIGGLFRSLRDNQK
;
A
#
# COMPACT_ATOMS: atom_id res chain seq x y z
N MET A 1 -5.43 -10.99 33.15
CA MET A 1 -4.72 -10.02 32.29
C MET A 1 -3.31 -10.57 32.09
N ASN A 2 -3.02 -11.05 30.88
CA ASN A 2 -1.80 -11.81 30.57
C ASN A 2 -0.65 -10.83 30.27
N ILE A 3 0.54 -11.05 30.83
CA ILE A 3 1.66 -10.09 30.80
C ILE A 3 2.21 -9.93 29.36
N GLN A 4 1.95 -10.88 28.46
CA GLN A 4 2.29 -10.80 27.04
C GLN A 4 1.51 -9.71 26.25
N GLN A 5 0.33 -9.27 26.72
CA GLN A 5 -0.46 -8.24 26.00
C GLN A 5 0.14 -6.83 26.11
N PHE A 6 0.92 -6.51 27.15
CA PHE A 6 1.33 -5.12 27.42
C PHE A 6 2.28 -4.52 26.38
N GLY A 7 3.05 -5.33 25.63
CA GLY A 7 3.94 -4.86 24.56
C GLY A 7 3.20 -4.49 23.26
N GLN A 8 1.99 -4.99 23.07
CA GLN A 8 1.20 -4.81 21.84
C GLN A 8 0.17 -3.68 21.96
N LEU A 9 -0.20 -3.28 23.17
CA LEU A 9 -1.16 -2.20 23.37
C LEU A 9 -0.59 -0.85 22.94
N VAL A 10 -1.39 -0.12 22.18
CA VAL A 10 -1.10 1.24 21.73
C VAL A 10 -2.07 2.19 22.42
N PRO A 11 -1.60 3.11 23.27
CA PRO A 11 -2.47 4.11 23.88
C PRO A 11 -2.99 5.06 22.81
N ILE A 12 -4.25 5.45 22.94
CA ILE A 12 -4.92 6.41 22.06
C ILE A 12 -5.20 7.69 22.88
N PRO A 13 -4.37 8.73 22.73
CA PRO A 13 -4.55 9.99 23.44
C PRO A 13 -5.89 10.67 23.08
N SER A 14 -6.28 11.68 23.86
CA SER A 14 -7.52 12.42 23.62
C SER A 14 -7.53 13.19 22.29
N VAL A 15 -6.38 13.68 21.82
CA VAL A 15 -6.28 14.50 20.60
C VAL A 15 -6.75 13.75 19.34
N PRO A 16 -6.20 12.58 18.97
CA PRO A 16 -6.68 11.84 17.81
C PRO A 16 -8.17 11.45 17.95
N ARG A 17 -8.64 11.11 19.16
CA ARG A 17 -10.06 10.87 19.41
C ARG A 17 -10.94 12.08 19.10
N GLN A 18 -10.56 13.27 19.57
CA GLN A 18 -11.31 14.50 19.35
C GLN A 18 -11.37 14.89 17.87
N LEU A 19 -10.28 14.67 17.13
CA LEU A 19 -10.25 14.88 15.68
C LEU A 19 -11.22 13.93 14.96
N CYS A 20 -11.18 12.64 15.30
CA CYS A 20 -12.09 11.64 14.74
C CYS A 20 -13.55 11.95 15.08
N GLU A 21 -13.85 12.42 16.29
CA GLU A 21 -15.18 12.90 16.67
C GLU A 21 -15.63 14.10 15.82
N GLY A 22 -14.71 15.01 15.49
CA GLY A 22 -14.96 16.14 14.61
C GLY A 22 -15.34 15.71 13.19
N PHE A 23 -14.69 14.68 12.66
CA PHE A 23 -15.02 14.08 11.36
C PHE A 23 -16.37 13.35 11.41
N ALA A 24 -16.57 12.52 12.43
CA ALA A 24 -17.78 11.73 12.61
C ALA A 24 -19.05 12.60 12.70
N ARG A 25 -18.97 13.78 13.33
CA ARG A 25 -20.09 14.75 13.38
C ARG A 25 -20.50 15.33 12.02
N GLN A 26 -19.62 15.28 11.03
CA GLN A 26 -19.88 15.76 9.67
C GLN A 26 -20.36 14.63 8.74
N MET A 27 -20.43 13.40 9.25
CA MET A 27 -20.88 12.22 8.53
C MET A 27 -22.33 11.89 8.87
N GLN A 28 -22.95 11.06 8.03
CA GLN A 28 -24.25 10.48 8.35
C GLN A 28 -24.13 9.62 9.62
N PRO A 29 -25.11 9.66 10.55
CA PRO A 29 -25.05 8.94 11.82
C PRO A 29 -24.67 7.46 11.68
N GLU A 30 -25.11 6.83 10.60
CA GLU A 30 -24.89 5.42 10.29
C GLU A 30 -23.42 5.10 9.94
N ARG A 31 -22.65 6.09 9.47
CA ARG A 31 -21.23 5.95 9.08
C ARG A 31 -20.26 6.54 10.10
N ALA A 32 -20.75 7.41 10.98
CA ALA A 32 -19.95 8.17 11.93
C ALA A 32 -19.01 7.29 12.77
N GLU A 33 -19.50 6.16 13.28
CA GLU A 33 -18.68 5.25 14.09
C GLU A 33 -17.65 4.51 13.24
N ALA A 34 -18.01 4.02 12.05
CA ALA A 34 -17.08 3.31 11.17
C ALA A 34 -15.91 4.22 10.73
N VAL A 35 -16.19 5.47 10.37
CA VAL A 35 -15.18 6.49 10.03
C VAL A 35 -14.21 6.71 11.19
N LYS A 36 -14.75 6.84 12.40
CA LYS A 36 -13.95 7.01 13.62
C LYS A 36 -13.07 5.78 13.88
N GLN A 37 -13.61 4.57 13.79
CA GLN A 37 -12.86 3.34 14.04
C GLN A 37 -11.72 3.14 13.03
N ARG A 38 -11.96 3.40 11.74
CA ARG A 38 -10.92 3.34 10.69
C ARG A 38 -9.78 4.32 10.96
N ALA A 39 -10.09 5.58 11.27
CA ALA A 39 -9.08 6.58 11.60
C ALA A 39 -8.24 6.20 12.83
N ILE A 40 -8.89 5.64 13.86
CA ILE A 40 -8.19 5.13 15.04
C ILE A 40 -7.32 3.91 14.70
N ALA A 41 -7.79 2.99 13.85
CA ALA A 41 -7.02 1.83 13.42
C ALA A 41 -5.70 2.25 12.74
N VAL A 42 -5.77 3.22 11.82
CA VAL A 42 -4.59 3.80 11.16
C VAL A 42 -3.63 4.43 12.18
N TRP A 43 -4.16 5.17 13.16
CA TRP A 43 -3.33 5.73 14.24
C TRP A 43 -2.63 4.63 15.04
N VAL A 44 -3.35 3.56 15.41
CA VAL A 44 -2.81 2.44 16.19
C VAL A 44 -1.66 1.77 15.44
N VAL A 45 -1.84 1.43 14.16
CA VAL A 45 -0.80 0.81 13.33
C VAL A 45 0.41 1.75 13.17
N SER A 46 0.17 3.03 12.86
CA SER A 46 1.24 4.05 12.75
C SER A 46 2.07 4.12 14.03
N ARG A 47 1.43 4.21 15.20
CA ARG A 47 2.13 4.28 16.49
C ARG A 47 2.81 2.96 16.89
N TYR A 48 2.32 1.82 16.41
CA TYR A 48 2.97 0.53 16.61
C TYR A 48 4.29 0.48 15.81
N LEU A 49 4.23 0.80 14.52
CA LEU A 49 5.35 0.77 13.58
C LEU A 49 6.45 1.78 13.94
N ASP A 50 6.07 2.96 14.44
CA ASP A 50 7.01 3.97 14.93
C ASP A 50 7.98 3.42 16.01
N ARG A 51 7.54 2.44 16.81
CA ARG A 51 8.39 1.82 17.87
C ARG A 51 9.56 1.03 17.29
N TYR A 52 9.46 0.64 16.03
CA TYR A 52 10.44 -0.15 15.29
C TYR A 52 11.16 0.67 14.20
N ASN A 53 11.03 2.00 14.23
CA ASN A 53 11.63 2.96 13.28
C ASN A 53 11.05 2.92 11.85
N TYR A 54 9.91 2.26 11.63
CA TYR A 54 9.15 2.45 10.41
C TYR A 54 8.31 3.72 10.52
N GLN A 55 8.48 4.61 9.56
CA GLN A 55 7.84 5.91 9.51
C GLN A 55 6.52 5.80 8.77
N SER A 56 5.50 6.50 9.25
CA SER A 56 4.21 6.60 8.59
C SER A 56 3.56 7.94 8.93
N ASP A 57 3.00 8.61 7.92
CA ASP A 57 2.19 9.81 8.12
C ASP A 57 0.71 9.42 8.06
N TYR A 58 0.15 9.08 9.22
CA TYR A 58 -1.26 8.72 9.34
C TYR A 58 -2.21 9.83 8.86
N THR A 59 -1.76 11.10 8.81
CA THR A 59 -2.61 12.21 8.36
C THR A 59 -2.83 12.21 6.84
N GLN A 60 -1.99 11.51 6.08
CA GLN A 60 -2.13 11.33 4.62
C GLN A 60 -3.06 10.17 4.26
N SER A 61 -3.40 9.32 5.23
CA SER A 61 -4.34 8.22 5.04
C SER A 61 -5.71 8.70 4.56
N SER A 62 -6.38 7.91 3.72
CA SER A 62 -7.79 8.12 3.38
C SER A 62 -8.70 8.15 4.61
N ALA A 63 -8.32 7.50 5.71
CA ALA A 63 -9.04 7.53 6.98
C ALA A 63 -9.09 8.93 7.63
N TRP A 64 -8.08 9.75 7.37
CA TRP A 64 -7.92 11.09 7.95
C TRP A 64 -8.31 12.21 6.97
N ASN A 65 -8.79 11.84 5.77
CA ASN A 65 -9.32 12.74 4.77
C ASN A 65 -10.86 12.69 4.75
N LEU A 66 -11.51 13.78 5.16
CA LEU A 66 -12.97 13.86 5.25
C LEU A 66 -13.68 13.59 3.92
N ALA A 67 -13.13 14.07 2.80
CA ALA A 67 -13.73 13.88 1.49
C ALA A 67 -13.66 12.42 1.04
N LEU A 68 -12.52 11.76 1.28
CA LEU A 68 -12.35 10.34 0.97
C LEU A 68 -13.22 9.46 1.88
N GLN A 69 -13.30 9.75 3.18
CA GLN A 69 -14.20 9.04 4.10
C GLN A 69 -15.68 9.13 3.74
N ALA A 70 -16.10 10.21 3.06
CA ALA A 70 -17.47 10.32 2.56
C ALA A 70 -17.73 9.36 1.37
N LEU A 71 -16.70 8.98 0.62
CA LEU A 71 -16.80 8.26 -0.65
C LEU A 71 -16.35 6.80 -0.55
N THR A 72 -15.45 6.49 0.39
CA THR A 72 -14.78 5.19 0.46
C THR A 72 -14.86 4.59 1.85
N GLU A 73 -14.46 3.32 1.93
CA GLU A 73 -14.29 2.59 3.18
C GLU A 73 -12.81 2.34 3.52
N LEU A 74 -11.92 3.08 2.86
CA LEU A 74 -10.48 2.90 2.94
C LEU A 74 -9.88 3.46 4.24
N ALA A 75 -8.82 2.80 4.66
CA ALA A 75 -8.01 3.07 5.83
C ALA A 75 -6.54 2.71 5.55
N ASP A 76 -6.05 3.22 4.43
CA ASP A 76 -4.71 2.96 3.93
C ASP A 76 -3.64 3.70 4.72
N LEU A 77 -2.45 3.11 4.83
CA LEU A 77 -1.31 3.72 5.51
C LEU A 77 -0.04 3.39 4.72
N GLU A 78 0.61 4.43 4.19
CA GLU A 78 1.94 4.30 3.60
C GLU A 78 2.98 4.11 4.70
N ILE A 79 3.84 3.10 4.51
CA ILE A 79 4.95 2.77 5.40
C ILE A 79 6.27 3.11 4.71
N LYS A 80 7.19 3.73 5.43
CA LYS A 80 8.51 4.16 4.96
C LYS A 80 9.61 3.74 5.92
N GLU A 81 10.82 3.66 5.40
CA GLU A 81 12.04 3.71 6.21
C GLU A 81 13.01 4.71 5.59
N GLY A 82 13.23 5.83 6.28
CA GLY A 82 13.90 6.99 5.70
C GLY A 82 13.12 7.50 4.48
N GLU A 83 13.81 7.66 3.35
CA GLU A 83 13.20 8.13 2.09
C GLU A 83 12.61 6.99 1.23
N ILE A 84 12.69 5.74 1.68
CA ILE A 84 12.23 4.58 0.92
C ILE A 84 10.81 4.22 1.36
N SER A 85 9.87 4.30 0.43
CA SER A 85 8.53 3.72 0.58
C SER A 85 8.61 2.19 0.52
N LEU A 86 8.01 1.53 1.52
CA LEU A 86 7.95 0.07 1.69
C LEU A 86 6.60 -0.52 1.27
N GLY A 87 5.66 0.33 0.86
CA GLY A 87 4.31 -0.06 0.45
C GLY A 87 3.19 0.49 1.34
N ILE A 88 1.96 0.13 0.99
CA ILE A 88 0.74 0.61 1.64
C ILE A 88 0.03 -0.57 2.31
N VAL A 89 -0.41 -0.40 3.55
CA VAL A 89 -1.24 -1.39 4.26
C VAL A 89 -2.65 -0.87 4.44
N GLU A 90 -3.63 -1.77 4.53
CA GLU A 90 -4.99 -1.43 4.88
C GLU A 90 -5.27 -1.75 6.35
N CYS A 91 -5.68 -0.75 7.14
CA CYS A 91 -5.94 -0.91 8.57
C CYS A 91 -7.43 -1.17 8.83
N ILE A 92 -7.79 -2.41 9.17
CA ILE A 92 -9.19 -2.83 9.30
C ILE A 92 -9.55 -2.97 10.79
N PRO A 93 -10.45 -2.13 11.32
CA PRO A 93 -10.94 -2.29 12.68
C PRO A 93 -11.82 -3.53 12.79
N ILE A 94 -11.57 -4.37 13.81
CA ILE A 94 -12.38 -5.55 14.14
C ILE A 94 -12.85 -5.49 15.60
N ALA A 95 -14.00 -6.10 15.87
CA ALA A 95 -14.50 -6.25 17.24
C ALA A 95 -13.70 -7.31 18.00
N GLU A 96 -13.62 -7.20 19.34
CA GLU A 96 -12.98 -8.20 20.19
C GLU A 96 -13.56 -9.61 19.95
N SER A 97 -14.86 -9.70 19.71
CA SER A 97 -15.57 -10.96 19.43
C SER A 97 -15.60 -11.37 17.96
N ALA A 98 -14.92 -10.66 17.06
CA ALA A 98 -14.89 -11.02 15.65
C ALA A 98 -14.11 -12.33 15.45
N GLU A 99 -14.71 -13.29 14.76
CA GLU A 99 -14.11 -14.57 14.38
C GLU A 99 -13.36 -14.50 13.05
N THR A 100 -13.68 -13.48 12.23
CA THR A 100 -13.10 -13.26 10.90
C THR A 100 -12.65 -11.80 10.74
N LEU A 101 -11.68 -11.60 9.86
CA LEU A 101 -11.31 -10.32 9.27
C LEU A 101 -12.06 -10.17 7.94
N GLU A 102 -12.99 -9.23 7.87
CA GLU A 102 -13.73 -8.90 6.65
C GLU A 102 -13.00 -7.76 5.91
N ILE A 103 -12.45 -8.07 4.73
CA ILE A 103 -11.77 -7.12 3.86
C ILE A 103 -12.81 -6.40 2.98
N PRO A 104 -12.93 -5.07 3.06
CA PRO A 104 -13.85 -4.34 2.18
C PRO A 104 -13.47 -4.54 0.72
N GLU A 105 -14.45 -4.81 -0.16
CA GLU A 105 -14.19 -4.97 -1.61
C GLU A 105 -13.42 -3.77 -2.21
N GLN A 106 -13.71 -2.56 -1.73
CA GLN A 106 -13.03 -1.34 -2.17
C GLN A 106 -11.56 -1.28 -1.78
N ALA A 107 -11.17 -1.99 -0.71
CA ALA A 107 -9.79 -2.05 -0.22
C ALA A 107 -8.92 -3.05 -0.99
N VAL A 108 -9.53 -3.90 -1.84
CA VAL A 108 -8.81 -4.84 -2.69
C VAL A 108 -8.15 -4.09 -3.85
N MET A 109 -7.03 -3.47 -3.53
CA MET A 109 -6.24 -2.65 -4.44
C MET A 109 -4.86 -3.30 -4.63
N SER A 110 -4.30 -3.16 -5.83
CA SER A 110 -3.03 -3.80 -6.20
C SER A 110 -1.80 -3.15 -5.55
N ASP A 111 -1.98 -2.03 -4.87
CA ASP A 111 -0.96 -1.27 -4.14
C ASP A 111 -0.86 -1.65 -2.65
N ARG A 112 -1.73 -2.55 -2.15
CA ARG A 112 -1.67 -3.04 -0.78
C ARG A 112 -0.65 -4.16 -0.65
N ILE A 113 0.19 -4.09 0.39
CA ILE A 113 1.12 -5.17 0.76
C ILE A 113 0.54 -6.09 1.84
N ALA A 114 -0.39 -5.58 2.67
CA ALA A 114 -1.05 -6.34 3.72
C ALA A 114 -2.37 -5.71 4.18
N TYR A 115 -3.24 -6.54 4.75
CA TYR A 115 -4.44 -6.13 5.48
C TYR A 115 -4.25 -6.43 6.96
N ILE A 116 -4.38 -5.42 7.81
CA ILE A 116 -4.05 -5.48 9.24
C ILE A 116 -5.32 -5.44 10.06
N ALA A 117 -5.54 -6.47 10.88
CA ALA A 117 -6.65 -6.53 11.81
C ALA A 117 -6.30 -5.75 13.09
N VAL A 118 -7.11 -4.75 13.41
CA VAL A 118 -6.90 -3.88 14.56
C VAL A 118 -8.07 -3.97 15.51
N GLU A 119 -7.82 -4.40 16.74
CA GLU A 119 -8.81 -4.35 17.80
C GLU A 119 -8.70 -3.03 18.56
N ILE A 120 -9.85 -2.38 18.77
CA ILE A 120 -9.95 -1.10 19.48
C ILE A 120 -10.90 -1.29 20.64
N ASN A 121 -10.50 -0.86 21.83
CA ASN A 121 -11.34 -1.00 23.00
C ASN A 121 -12.57 -0.08 22.93
N PRO A 122 -13.69 -0.41 23.59
CA PRO A 122 -14.93 0.36 23.47
C PRO A 122 -14.79 1.86 23.80
N GLU A 123 -13.94 2.20 24.77
CA GLU A 123 -13.67 3.58 25.17
C GLU A 123 -12.72 4.34 24.22
N ASN A 124 -12.18 3.66 23.21
CA ASN A 124 -11.21 4.18 22.23
C ASN A 124 -9.94 4.75 22.87
N THR A 125 -9.53 4.18 24.01
CA THR A 125 -8.37 4.61 24.81
C THR A 125 -7.12 3.80 24.52
N TRP A 126 -7.26 2.61 23.94
CA TRP A 126 -6.17 1.77 23.46
C TRP A 126 -6.63 0.90 22.28
N GLY A 127 -5.67 0.46 21.48
CA GLY A 127 -5.89 -0.56 20.46
C GLY A 127 -4.67 -1.49 20.34
N ALA A 128 -4.83 -2.56 19.58
CA ALA A 128 -3.76 -3.52 19.32
C ALA A 128 -3.90 -4.12 17.92
N ILE A 129 -2.77 -4.46 17.31
CA ILE A 129 -2.75 -5.31 16.12
C ILE A 129 -2.99 -6.74 16.58
N VAL A 130 -4.08 -7.34 16.11
CA VAL A 130 -4.44 -8.74 16.42
C VAL A 130 -3.64 -9.68 15.53
N GLY A 131 -3.46 -9.29 14.27
CA GLY A 131 -2.72 -10.01 13.26
C GLY A 131 -2.87 -9.33 11.91
N PHE A 132 -2.34 -9.94 10.86
CA PHE A 132 -2.45 -9.44 9.50
C PHE A 132 -2.47 -10.58 8.49
N THR A 133 -2.80 -10.26 7.25
CA THR A 133 -2.66 -11.17 6.11
C THR A 133 -1.94 -10.42 4.98
N PRO A 134 -0.89 -11.01 4.36
CA PRO A 134 -0.28 -10.44 3.16
C PRO A 134 -1.32 -10.29 2.06
N ALA A 135 -1.25 -9.19 1.30
CA ALA A 135 -2.25 -8.95 0.25
C ALA A 135 -2.17 -9.95 -0.91
N LEU A 136 -1.02 -10.61 -1.07
CA LEU A 136 -0.79 -11.65 -2.08
C LEU A 136 -1.52 -12.95 -1.80
N GLU A 137 -1.92 -13.18 -0.54
CA GLU A 137 -2.68 -14.36 -0.12
C GLU A 137 -4.19 -14.16 -0.30
N ILE A 138 -4.63 -12.98 -0.73
CA ILE A 138 -6.03 -12.66 -0.95
C ILE A 138 -6.42 -12.95 -2.39
N GLU A 139 -7.34 -13.89 -2.58
CA GLU A 139 -7.94 -14.22 -3.85
C GLU A 139 -9.37 -13.68 -3.93
N PHE A 140 -9.64 -12.72 -4.82
CA PHE A 140 -11.01 -12.26 -5.04
C PHE A 140 -11.85 -13.39 -5.66
N PRO A 141 -13.06 -13.69 -5.14
CA PRO A 141 -13.88 -12.88 -4.22
C PRO A 141 -13.84 -13.30 -2.74
N GLU A 142 -12.91 -14.15 -2.30
CA GLU A 142 -12.79 -14.57 -0.91
C GLU A 142 -12.09 -13.47 -0.07
N LEU A 143 -12.92 -12.65 0.59
CA LEU A 143 -12.49 -11.46 1.33
C LEU A 143 -12.71 -11.59 2.85
N SER A 144 -12.89 -12.81 3.34
CA SER A 144 -13.07 -13.11 4.75
C SER A 144 -11.99 -14.10 5.19
N ILE A 145 -11.20 -13.71 6.20
CA ILE A 145 -10.09 -14.51 6.71
C ILE A 145 -10.37 -14.87 8.16
N ASP A 146 -10.36 -16.16 8.51
CA ASP A 146 -10.50 -16.58 9.90
C ASP A 146 -9.41 -15.92 10.77
N ARG A 147 -9.82 -15.41 11.94
CA ARG A 147 -8.92 -14.72 12.87
C ARG A 147 -7.74 -15.60 13.31
N ASP A 148 -7.97 -16.91 13.43
CA ASP A 148 -6.95 -17.89 13.79
C ASP A 148 -5.93 -18.15 12.66
N ASN A 149 -6.24 -17.76 11.43
CA ASN A 149 -5.36 -17.85 10.27
C ASN A 149 -4.54 -16.56 10.04
N LEU A 150 -4.80 -15.49 10.80
CA LEU A 150 -4.03 -14.26 10.69
C LEU A 150 -2.59 -14.49 11.18
N LEU A 151 -1.63 -13.93 10.44
CA LEU A 151 -0.24 -13.92 10.86
C LEU A 151 -0.06 -13.04 12.11
N PRO A 152 0.77 -13.47 13.07
CA PRO A 152 1.11 -12.69 14.25
C PRO A 152 1.69 -11.31 13.90
N ALA A 153 1.36 -10.30 14.73
CA ALA A 153 1.77 -8.91 14.49
C ALA A 153 3.29 -8.69 14.39
N ASP A 154 4.12 -9.52 15.03
CA ASP A 154 5.59 -9.44 14.95
C ASP A 154 6.12 -9.86 13.58
N GLN A 155 5.44 -10.77 12.86
CA GLN A 155 5.80 -11.12 11.49
C GLN A 155 5.53 -9.99 10.48
N LEU A 156 4.81 -8.93 10.88
CA LEU A 156 4.67 -7.74 10.06
C LEU A 156 6.02 -7.05 9.86
N LEU A 157 6.89 -7.08 10.88
CA LEU A 157 8.22 -6.50 10.78
C LEU A 157 9.08 -7.30 9.81
N ASP A 158 8.96 -8.63 9.81
CA ASP A 158 9.62 -9.48 8.83
C ASP A 158 9.14 -9.14 7.41
N LEU A 159 7.83 -8.97 7.19
CA LEU A 159 7.29 -8.55 5.89
C LEU A 159 7.90 -7.21 5.44
N LEU A 160 7.99 -6.23 6.33
CA LEU A 160 8.54 -4.91 6.01
C LEU A 160 10.05 -4.94 5.74
N ASP A 161 10.81 -5.78 6.44
CA ASP A 161 12.23 -6.00 6.17
C ASP A 161 12.43 -6.67 4.80
N HIS A 162 11.56 -7.61 4.41
CA HIS A 162 11.59 -8.18 3.06
C HIS A 162 11.26 -7.11 2.01
N ALA A 163 10.21 -6.30 2.24
CA ALA A 163 9.84 -5.20 1.35
C ALA A 163 10.99 -4.19 1.18
N LYS A 164 11.69 -3.84 2.27
CA LYS A 164 12.87 -2.97 2.23
C LYS A 164 13.96 -3.53 1.32
N ASN A 165 14.35 -4.79 1.50
CA ASN A 165 15.39 -5.41 0.67
C ASN A 165 15.01 -5.37 -0.82
N ILE A 166 13.73 -5.59 -1.13
CA ILE A 166 13.20 -5.48 -2.49
C ILE A 166 13.24 -4.03 -2.98
N ALA A 167 12.78 -3.07 -2.18
CA ALA A 167 12.73 -1.65 -2.52
C ALA A 167 14.13 -1.05 -2.74
N GLU A 168 15.10 -1.38 -1.90
CA GLU A 168 16.50 -0.96 -2.06
C GLU A 168 17.12 -1.54 -3.34
N LYS A 169 16.85 -2.83 -3.60
CA LYS A 169 17.29 -3.49 -4.83
C LYS A 169 16.62 -2.89 -6.05
N ALA A 170 15.32 -2.59 -5.99
CA ALA A 170 14.60 -1.91 -7.05
C ALA A 170 15.15 -0.49 -7.28
N GLU A 171 15.45 0.28 -6.22
CA GLU A 171 16.05 1.61 -6.39
C GLU A 171 17.38 1.55 -7.14
N LYS A 172 18.26 0.63 -6.76
CA LYS A 172 19.58 0.48 -7.37
C LYS A 172 19.53 -0.15 -8.77
N ASP A 173 18.81 -1.25 -8.92
CA ASP A 173 18.86 -2.07 -10.13
C ASP A 173 17.83 -1.61 -11.18
N ILE A 174 16.75 -0.94 -10.76
CA ILE A 174 15.64 -0.51 -11.63
C ILE A 174 15.62 1.02 -11.76
N TRP A 175 15.47 1.75 -10.65
CA TRP A 175 15.19 3.18 -10.70
C TRP A 175 16.41 4.02 -11.10
N GLU A 176 17.60 3.73 -10.57
CA GLU A 176 18.83 4.43 -10.96
C GLU A 176 19.14 4.32 -12.46
N PRO A 177 19.09 3.12 -13.09
CA PRO A 177 19.23 3.01 -14.54
C PRO A 177 18.11 3.74 -15.30
N LEU A 178 16.85 3.63 -14.85
CA LEU A 178 15.72 4.29 -15.50
C LEU A 178 15.85 5.82 -15.50
N LYS A 179 16.33 6.42 -14.40
CA LYS A 179 16.60 7.88 -14.32
C LYS A 179 17.64 8.36 -15.34
N ASN A 180 18.48 7.46 -15.86
CA ASN A 180 19.50 7.83 -16.85
C ASN A 180 18.96 7.93 -18.28
N TYR A 181 17.74 7.45 -18.57
CA TYR A 181 17.12 7.58 -19.89
C TYR A 181 16.57 8.99 -20.11
N ASP A 182 16.96 9.61 -21.22
CA ASP A 182 16.71 11.03 -21.49
C ASP A 182 15.23 11.42 -21.58
N TRP A 183 14.34 10.49 -21.93
CA TRP A 183 12.90 10.77 -21.99
C TRP A 183 12.20 10.67 -20.62
N LEU A 184 12.76 9.91 -19.66
CA LEU A 184 12.26 9.81 -18.27
C LEU A 184 12.64 11.05 -17.45
N LYS A 185 13.79 11.67 -17.76
CA LYS A 185 14.20 12.97 -17.17
C LYS A 185 13.20 14.10 -17.44
N ASN A 186 12.41 13.99 -18.52
CA ASN A 186 11.44 15.00 -18.92
C ASN A 186 10.07 14.83 -18.26
N LEU A 187 9.80 13.73 -17.55
CA LEU A 187 8.51 13.48 -16.89
C LEU A 187 8.32 14.23 -15.56
N GLY A 188 9.36 14.90 -15.04
CA GLY A 188 9.32 15.74 -13.84
C GLY A 188 9.30 14.95 -12.51
N GLU A 189 9.71 15.60 -11.41
CA GLU A 189 9.77 14.99 -10.06
C GLU A 189 8.38 14.61 -9.50
N GLU A 190 7.33 15.33 -9.90
CA GLU A 190 5.95 15.07 -9.47
C GLU A 190 5.44 13.69 -9.95
N TRP A 191 5.78 13.27 -11.18
CA TRP A 191 5.41 11.96 -11.72
C TRP A 191 5.98 10.79 -10.90
N PHE A 192 7.25 10.93 -10.48
CA PHE A 192 7.95 9.96 -9.64
C PHE A 192 7.40 9.88 -8.21
N THR A 193 6.60 10.84 -7.76
CA THR A 193 6.06 10.79 -6.39
C THR A 193 4.70 10.08 -6.37
N GLU A 194 3.84 10.37 -7.34
CA GLU A 194 2.47 9.82 -7.39
C GLU A 194 2.40 8.38 -7.93
N ASN A 195 3.26 8.00 -8.88
CA ASN A 195 3.17 6.70 -9.55
C ASN A 195 4.23 5.69 -9.10
N ARG A 196 5.25 6.15 -8.35
CA ARG A 196 6.31 5.27 -7.82
C ARG A 196 5.74 4.24 -6.85
N GLN A 197 4.75 4.60 -6.02
CA GLN A 197 4.11 3.65 -5.10
C GLN A 197 3.38 2.55 -5.87
N ALA A 198 2.63 2.89 -6.92
CA ALA A 198 1.94 1.90 -7.76
C ALA A 198 2.92 1.00 -8.50
N ILE A 199 4.01 1.55 -9.06
CA ILE A 199 5.03 0.76 -9.75
C ILE A 199 5.83 -0.11 -8.77
N ILE A 200 6.18 0.41 -7.58
CA ILE A 200 6.83 -0.34 -6.51
C ILE A 200 5.95 -1.48 -6.04
N ALA A 201 4.67 -1.23 -5.74
CA ALA A 201 3.77 -2.28 -5.29
C ALA A 201 3.58 -3.38 -6.35
N GLN A 202 3.57 -3.02 -7.64
CA GLN A 202 3.53 -4.01 -8.73
C GLN A 202 4.84 -4.79 -8.89
N LEU A 203 5.98 -4.13 -8.70
CA LEU A 203 7.29 -4.79 -8.71
C LEU A 203 7.46 -5.68 -7.47
N GLU A 204 7.05 -5.22 -6.30
CA GLU A 204 7.01 -5.97 -5.05
C GLU A 204 6.10 -7.17 -5.17
N ARG A 205 4.88 -7.01 -5.70
CA ARG A 205 3.98 -8.11 -6.04
C ARG A 205 4.64 -9.12 -6.96
N ALA A 206 5.30 -8.66 -8.02
CA ALA A 206 5.97 -9.54 -8.97
C ALA A 206 7.28 -10.17 -8.44
N LEU A 207 7.88 -9.62 -7.37
CA LEU A 207 9.11 -10.11 -6.73
C LEU A 207 8.84 -10.99 -5.51
N LEU A 208 7.77 -10.72 -4.76
CA LEU A 208 7.30 -11.54 -3.63
C LEU A 208 6.66 -12.86 -4.10
N LEU A 209 6.16 -12.92 -5.34
CA LEU A 209 5.68 -14.15 -5.98
C LEU A 209 6.88 -14.99 -6.47
N GLU A 210 7.66 -15.53 -5.53
CA GLU A 210 8.75 -16.49 -5.82
C GLU A 210 8.24 -17.84 -6.38
N ASN A 211 6.93 -18.04 -6.55
CA ASN A 211 6.39 -19.24 -7.19
C ASN A 211 5.27 -18.96 -8.21
N GLU A 212 5.57 -19.36 -9.44
CA GLU A 212 4.67 -19.68 -10.55
C GLU A 212 3.77 -18.58 -11.13
N ALA A 213 4.33 -17.71 -12.00
CA ALA A 213 3.98 -17.69 -13.43
C ALA A 213 4.60 -16.49 -14.18
N VAL A 214 5.21 -16.78 -15.34
CA VAL A 214 5.66 -15.78 -16.34
C VAL A 214 4.53 -14.79 -16.74
N TRP A 215 3.27 -15.20 -16.62
CA TRP A 215 2.08 -14.41 -16.93
C TRP A 215 1.84 -13.21 -16.00
N GLN A 216 2.26 -13.28 -14.73
CA GLN A 216 2.03 -12.20 -13.77
C GLN A 216 3.03 -11.05 -13.93
N ILE A 217 4.25 -11.36 -14.38
CA ILE A 217 5.25 -10.38 -14.82
C ILE A 217 4.75 -9.64 -16.07
N GLU A 218 4.14 -10.35 -17.01
CA GLU A 218 3.49 -9.72 -18.18
C GLU A 218 2.29 -8.86 -17.77
N SER A 219 1.51 -9.26 -16.75
CA SER A 219 0.42 -8.45 -16.20
C SER A 219 0.92 -7.18 -15.53
N ALA A 220 1.94 -7.27 -14.66
CA ALA A 220 2.56 -6.11 -14.01
C ALA A 220 3.19 -5.16 -15.04
N ALA A 221 3.86 -5.69 -16.07
CA ALA A 221 4.36 -4.89 -17.18
C ALA A 221 3.24 -4.21 -17.98
N GLN A 222 2.13 -4.92 -18.26
CA GLN A 222 0.96 -4.37 -18.94
C GLN A 222 0.25 -3.28 -18.11
N GLU A 223 0.20 -3.43 -16.79
CA GLU A 223 -0.37 -2.43 -15.88
C GLU A 223 0.50 -1.18 -15.77
N ILE A 224 1.83 -1.35 -15.67
CA ILE A 224 2.79 -0.24 -15.75
C ILE A 224 2.68 0.49 -17.10
N GLU A 225 2.52 -0.24 -18.19
CA GLU A 225 2.27 0.33 -19.51
C GLU A 225 0.94 1.06 -19.62
N ALA A 226 -0.11 0.56 -18.98
CA ALA A 226 -1.42 1.20 -18.96
C ALA A 226 -1.36 2.54 -18.20
N LEU A 227 -0.69 2.57 -17.04
CA LEU A 227 -0.47 3.79 -16.25
C LEU A 227 0.31 4.85 -17.03
N ILE A 228 1.39 4.44 -17.70
CA ILE A 228 2.21 5.35 -18.54
C ILE A 228 1.45 5.79 -19.80
N GLY A 229 0.66 4.89 -20.40
CA GLY A 229 -0.14 5.15 -21.60
C GLY A 229 -1.26 6.16 -21.36
N GLN A 230 -1.91 6.12 -20.20
CA GLN A 230 -2.90 7.13 -19.79
C GLN A 230 -2.27 8.52 -19.68
N PHE A 231 -1.05 8.61 -19.16
CA PHE A 231 -0.34 9.89 -19.02
C PHE A 231 0.15 10.47 -20.36
N ALA A 232 0.75 9.65 -21.23
CA ALA A 232 1.17 10.10 -22.57
C ALA A 232 -0.01 10.65 -23.41
N ALA A 233 -1.23 10.16 -23.15
CA ALA A 233 -2.45 10.68 -23.75
C ALA A 233 -2.92 12.03 -23.15
N VAL A 234 -2.71 12.24 -21.84
CA VAL A 234 -3.00 13.50 -21.13
C VAL A 234 -2.00 14.60 -21.53
N GLU A 235 -0.72 14.28 -21.64
CA GLU A 235 0.32 15.22 -22.05
C GLU A 235 0.18 15.60 -23.54
N SER A 236 -0.15 14.62 -24.39
CA SER A 236 -0.54 14.85 -25.79
C SER A 236 -1.85 15.65 -25.97
N SER A 237 -2.64 15.84 -24.91
CA SER A 237 -3.83 16.70 -24.98
C SER A 237 -3.48 18.17 -24.76
N LYS A 238 -2.29 18.48 -24.23
CA LYS A 238 -1.75 19.85 -24.14
C LYS A 238 -1.01 20.29 -25.40
N GLU A 239 -0.51 19.37 -26.22
CA GLU A 239 0.10 19.67 -27.53
C GLU A 239 -0.64 18.91 -28.65
N LEU A 240 -1.54 19.62 -29.33
CA LEU A 240 -2.31 19.09 -30.43
C LEU A 240 -1.46 19.00 -31.72
N VAL A 241 -1.45 17.79 -32.28
CA VAL A 241 -1.20 17.42 -33.70
C VAL A 241 0.26 17.35 -34.14
N MET A 242 0.76 16.11 -34.32
CA MET A 242 1.37 15.53 -35.55
C MET A 242 2.44 14.46 -35.20
N SER A 243 2.34 13.29 -35.85
CA SER A 243 3.16 12.06 -35.71
C SER A 243 2.89 11.22 -34.44
N ARG A 244 1.86 10.35 -34.50
CA ARG A 244 1.31 9.70 -33.29
C ARG A 244 1.28 8.17 -33.31
N GLU A 245 2.12 7.50 -34.10
CA GLU A 245 2.18 6.03 -34.07
C GLU A 245 3.60 5.45 -33.88
N ASP A 246 4.66 6.01 -34.49
CA ASP A 246 5.98 5.35 -34.44
C ASP A 246 6.85 5.66 -33.19
N ALA A 247 6.83 6.89 -32.69
CA ALA A 247 7.73 7.31 -31.59
C ALA A 247 7.27 6.81 -30.20
N THR A 248 5.95 6.68 -30.01
CA THR A 248 5.35 6.12 -28.80
C THR A 248 5.54 4.61 -28.72
N ASP A 249 5.51 3.91 -29.86
CA ASP A 249 5.65 2.46 -29.90
C ASP A 249 7.10 2.02 -29.66
N SER A 250 8.07 2.75 -30.23
CA SER A 250 9.50 2.52 -29.97
C SER A 250 9.87 2.74 -28.49
N LYS A 251 9.37 3.79 -27.84
CA LYS A 251 9.61 4.04 -26.40
C LYS A 251 8.93 3.00 -25.50
N ARG A 252 7.71 2.55 -25.88
CA ARG A 252 7.00 1.47 -25.18
C ARG A 252 7.74 0.13 -25.30
N GLN A 253 8.27 -0.17 -26.49
CA GLN A 253 9.03 -1.39 -26.73
C GLN A 253 10.37 -1.39 -25.99
N GLU A 254 11.03 -0.24 -25.89
CA GLU A 254 12.25 -0.05 -25.10
C GLU A 254 11.96 -0.24 -23.60
N LEU A 255 10.88 0.37 -23.08
CA LEU A 255 10.43 0.16 -21.70
C LEU A 255 10.14 -1.33 -21.39
N ARG A 256 9.44 -2.03 -22.29
CA ARG A 256 9.20 -3.48 -22.21
C ARG A 256 10.49 -4.28 -22.13
N GLN A 257 11.49 -3.90 -22.92
CA GLN A 257 12.80 -4.56 -22.90
C GLN A 257 13.56 -4.29 -21.61
N ILE A 258 13.47 -3.08 -21.06
CA ILE A 258 14.08 -2.71 -19.78
C ILE A 258 13.39 -3.49 -18.65
N ILE A 259 12.07 -3.40 -18.51
CA ILE A 259 11.30 -4.13 -17.50
C ILE A 259 11.56 -5.64 -17.61
N GLY A 260 11.48 -6.21 -18.82
CA GLY A 260 11.77 -7.62 -19.04
C GLY A 260 13.23 -8.02 -18.77
N GLY A 261 14.21 -7.14 -19.00
CA GLY A 261 15.61 -7.33 -18.64
C GLY A 261 15.83 -7.35 -17.13
N LEU A 262 15.14 -6.45 -16.41
CA LEU A 262 15.20 -6.32 -14.96
C LEU A 262 14.62 -7.55 -14.26
N PHE A 263 13.44 -8.01 -14.67
CA PHE A 263 12.84 -9.24 -14.14
C PHE A 263 13.74 -10.48 -14.35
N ARG A 264 14.42 -10.57 -15.50
CA ARG A 264 15.39 -11.65 -15.76
C ARG A 264 16.61 -11.57 -14.82
N SER A 265 17.17 -10.37 -14.63
CA SER A 265 18.31 -10.15 -13.72
C SER A 265 17.97 -10.49 -12.26
N LEU A 266 16.75 -10.20 -11.83
CA LEU A 266 16.27 -10.51 -10.48
C LEU A 266 16.14 -12.02 -10.25
N ARG A 267 15.61 -12.75 -11.24
CA ARG A 267 15.47 -14.22 -11.22
C ARG A 267 16.80 -14.97 -11.27
N ASP A 268 17.78 -14.44 -12.00
CA ASP A 268 19.08 -15.11 -12.18
C ASP A 268 20.04 -14.89 -10.99
N ASN A 269 19.88 -13.80 -10.23
CA ASN A 269 20.72 -13.48 -9.06
C ASN A 269 20.26 -14.13 -7.73
N GLN A 270 19.26 -15.01 -7.75
CA GLN A 270 18.79 -15.77 -6.58
C GLN A 270 19.17 -17.28 -6.61
N LYS A 271 19.98 -17.72 -7.60
CA LYS A 271 20.62 -19.05 -7.62
C LYS A 271 22.05 -18.99 -7.09
#